data_AF-A0A973TTI3-F1
#
_entry.id   AF-A0A973TTI3-F1
#
_cell.length_a   1.000
_cell.length_b   1.000
_cell.length_c   1.000
_cell.angle_alpha   90.00
_cell.angle_beta   90.00
_cell.angle_gamma   90.00
#
_symmetry.space_group_name_H-M   'P 1'
#
loop_
_entity.id
_entity.type
_entity.pdbx_description
1 polymer ?
#
loop_
_entity_poly.entity_id
_entity_poly.type
_entity_poly.pdbx_seq_one_letter_code
_entity_poly.pdbx_strand_id
1 'polypeptide(L)'
;MVESEALWREALYGPSGFFTRGEVPADHFRTAPLVGPELAEALLVLLDRVDFALGRPARLEFVDVGAGGGELAGAVRSLASGSL
;
A
#
# COMPACT_ATOMS: atom_id res chain seq x y z
N MET A 1 19.06 -14.24 24.39
CA MET A 1 17.89 -13.49 23.90
C MET A 1 17.65 -14.01 22.50
N VAL A 2 16.44 -14.48 22.20
CA VAL A 2 16.15 -14.94 20.83
C VAL A 2 16.07 -13.69 19.96
N GLU A 3 16.75 -13.69 18.83
CA GLU A 3 16.67 -12.61 17.85
C GLU A 3 15.32 -12.72 17.13
N SER A 4 14.25 -12.31 17.81
CA SER A 4 12.87 -12.45 17.34
C SER A 4 12.66 -11.84 15.96
N GLU A 5 13.38 -10.76 15.61
CA GLU A 5 13.35 -10.18 14.27
C GLU A 5 13.83 -11.18 13.20
N ALA A 6 14.93 -11.90 13.47
CA ALA A 6 15.46 -12.89 12.54
C ALA A 6 14.47 -14.05 12.34
N LEU A 7 13.81 -14.49 13.41
CA LEU A 7 12.76 -15.52 13.31
C LEU A 7 11.55 -15.04 12.51
N TRP A 8 11.10 -13.80 12.73
CA TRP A 8 10.02 -13.20 11.94
C TRP A 8 10.40 -13.07 10.47
N ARG A 9 11.64 -12.65 10.19
CA ARG A 9 12.15 -12.53 8.83
C ARG A 9 12.17 -13.88 8.11
N GLU A 10 12.63 -14.93 8.78
CA GLU A 10 12.61 -16.29 8.23
C GLU A 10 11.18 -16.78 7.99
N ALA A 11 10.28 -16.61 8.97
CA ALA A 11 8.89 -17.06 8.86
C ALA A 11 8.10 -16.33 7.75
N LEU A 12 8.39 -15.05 7.50
CA LEU A 12 7.69 -14.25 6.49
C LEU A 12 8.35 -14.33 5.11
N TYR A 13 9.69 -14.28 5.05
CA TYR A 13 10.45 -14.04 3.82
C TYR A 13 11.52 -15.10 3.52
N GLY A 14 11.73 -16.10 4.40
CA GLY A 14 12.62 -17.23 4.12
C GLY A 14 12.14 -18.08 2.94
N PRO A 15 12.90 -19.11 2.52
CA PRO A 15 12.55 -19.95 1.36
C PRO A 15 11.17 -20.59 1.43
N SER A 16 10.70 -20.90 2.65
CA SER A 16 9.37 -21.45 2.93
C SER A 16 8.45 -20.44 3.63
N GLY A 17 8.85 -19.17 3.66
CA GLY A 17 8.14 -18.09 4.33
C GLY A 17 6.81 -17.78 3.66
N PHE A 18 5.89 -17.18 4.42
CA PHE A 18 4.53 -16.88 3.98
C PHE A 18 4.50 -16.14 2.62
N PHE A 19 5.27 -15.07 2.45
CA PHE A 19 5.26 -14.29 1.21
C PHE A 19 6.06 -14.94 0.08
N THR A 20 7.05 -15.77 0.39
CA THR A 20 7.92 -16.42 -0.61
C THR A 20 7.25 -17.62 -1.27
N ARG A 21 6.42 -18.36 -0.52
CA ARG A 21 5.74 -19.55 -1.02
C ARG A 21 4.47 -19.27 -1.85
N GLY A 22 4.18 -18.00 -2.10
CA GLY A 22 3.07 -17.56 -2.96
C GLY A 22 1.73 -17.35 -2.26
N GLU A 23 1.69 -17.27 -0.92
CA GLU A 23 0.47 -16.89 -0.22
C GLU A 23 0.09 -15.44 -0.54
N VAL A 24 -1.21 -15.18 -0.76
CA VAL A 24 -1.73 -13.83 -0.97
C VAL A 24 -2.54 -13.42 0.27
N PRO A 25 -2.22 -12.30 0.95
CA PRO A 25 -2.96 -11.86 2.13
C PRO A 25 -4.48 -11.85 1.99
N ALA A 26 -4.98 -11.49 0.80
CA ALA A 26 -6.40 -11.45 0.47
C ALA A 26 -7.12 -12.80 0.61
N ASP A 27 -6.39 -13.92 0.51
CA ASP A 27 -6.94 -15.27 0.69
C ASP A 27 -7.14 -15.62 2.18
N HIS A 28 -6.53 -14.86 3.10
CA HIS A 28 -6.52 -15.14 4.54
C HIS A 28 -7.32 -14.11 5.35
N PHE A 29 -7.30 -12.85 4.92
CA PHE A 29 -7.97 -11.76 5.61
C PHE A 29 -8.25 -10.60 4.66
N ARG A 30 -9.18 -9.72 5.05
CA ARG A 30 -9.48 -8.49 4.31
C ARG A 30 -8.67 -7.32 4.84
N THR A 31 -8.04 -6.58 3.95
CA THR A 31 -7.43 -5.28 4.22
C THR A 31 -8.42 -4.16 3.85
N ALA A 32 -8.18 -2.94 4.33
CA ALA A 32 -9.06 -1.80 4.07
C ALA A 32 -9.31 -1.51 2.57
N PRO A 33 -8.33 -1.62 1.65
CA PRO A 33 -8.57 -1.44 0.21
C PRO A 33 -9.57 -2.44 -0.39
N LEU A 34 -9.78 -3.60 0.24
CA LEU A 34 -10.72 -4.63 -0.25
C LEU A 34 -12.16 -4.38 0.20
N VAL A 35 -12.43 -3.38 1.06
CA VAL A 35 -13.76 -3.09 1.59
C VAL A 35 -14.53 -2.11 0.70
N GLY A 36 -13.87 -1.08 0.20
CA GLY A 36 -14.49 0.00 -0.56
C GLY A 36 -13.51 1.12 -0.93
N PRO A 37 -13.98 2.16 -1.64
CA PRO A 37 -13.14 3.24 -2.16
C PRO A 37 -12.71 4.28 -1.10
N GLU A 38 -13.28 4.25 0.10
CA GLU A 38 -13.20 5.33 1.09
C GLU A 38 -11.75 5.63 1.51
N LEU A 39 -10.90 4.60 1.58
CA LEU A 39 -9.48 4.79 1.86
C LEU A 39 -8.78 5.55 0.72
N ALA A 40 -9.07 5.21 -0.54
CA ALA A 40 -8.50 5.89 -1.69
C ALA A 40 -8.98 7.35 -1.78
N GLU A 41 -10.26 7.61 -1.50
CA GLU A 41 -10.82 8.96 -1.42
C GLU A 41 -10.15 9.79 -0.33
N ALA A 42 -9.97 9.21 0.86
CA ALA A 42 -9.27 9.88 1.96
C ALA A 42 -7.81 10.20 1.61
N LEU A 43 -7.12 9.30 0.90
CA LEU A 43 -5.76 9.53 0.42
C LEU A 43 -5.69 10.63 -0.64
N LEU A 44 -6.67 10.76 -1.53
CA LEU A 44 -6.72 11.87 -2.48
C LEU A 44 -6.86 13.22 -1.77
N VAL A 45 -7.68 13.30 -0.72
CA VAL A 45 -7.77 14.51 0.13
C VAL A 45 -6.44 14.81 0.82
N LEU A 46 -5.74 13.78 1.31
CA LEU A 46 -4.42 13.96 1.92
C LEU A 46 -3.37 14.39 0.89
N LEU A 47 -3.38 13.81 -0.31
CA LEU A 47 -2.49 14.17 -1.41
C LEU A 47 -2.66 15.63 -1.82
N ASP A 48 -3.89 16.13 -1.93
CA ASP A 48 -4.13 17.55 -2.23
C ASP A 48 -3.57 18.48 -1.14
N ARG A 49 -3.72 18.10 0.14
CA ARG A 49 -3.15 18.85 1.26
C ARG A 49 -1.62 18.84 1.25
N VAL A 50 -1.01 17.69 0.93
CA VAL A 50 0.44 17.55 0.80
C VAL A 50 0.96 18.37 -0.37
N ASP A 51 0.30 18.29 -1.54
CA ASP A 51 0.63 19.08 -2.72
C ASP A 51 0.61 20.58 -2.41
N PHE A 52 -0.43 21.05 -1.72
CA PHE A 52 -0.52 22.43 -1.25
C PHE A 52 0.61 22.80 -0.27
N ALA A 53 0.87 21.96 0.74
CA ALA A 53 1.90 22.21 1.75
C ALA A 53 3.33 22.24 1.15
N LEU A 54 3.55 21.51 0.06
CA LEU A 54 4.80 21.53 -0.71
C LEU A 54 4.88 22.68 -1.73
N GLY A 55 3.86 23.53 -1.81
CA GLY A 55 3.82 24.68 -2.73
C GLY A 55 3.46 24.33 -4.17
N ARG A 56 2.67 23.26 -4.39
CA ARG A 56 2.20 22.79 -5.70
C ARG A 56 3.36 22.54 -6.69
N PRO A 57 4.30 21.62 -6.37
CA PRO A 57 5.38 21.27 -7.28
C PRO A 57 4.87 20.79 -8.64
N ALA A 58 5.70 20.92 -9.67
CA ALA A 58 5.37 20.43 -11.02
C ALA A 58 5.11 18.91 -11.08
N ARG A 59 5.59 18.17 -10.08
CA ARG A 59 5.42 16.73 -9.95
C ARG A 59 5.26 16.34 -8.48
N LEU A 60 4.28 15.50 -8.21
CA LEU A 60 4.08 14.83 -6.92
C LEU A 60 3.86 13.34 -7.19
N GLU A 61 4.56 12.47 -6.46
CA GLU A 61 4.46 11.02 -6.63
C GLU A 61 3.75 10.37 -5.45
N PHE A 62 2.85 9.43 -5.75
CA PHE A 62 2.25 8.54 -4.77
C PHE A 62 2.93 7.18 -4.84
N VAL A 63 3.51 6.72 -3.72
CA VAL A 63 4.24 5.44 -3.63
C VAL A 63 3.58 4.55 -2.60
N ASP A 64 3.09 3.39 -3.03
CA ASP A 64 2.48 2.36 -2.16
C ASP A 64 3.51 1.25 -1.87
N VAL A 65 4.01 1.20 -0.64
CA VAL A 65 5.06 0.28 -0.22
C VAL A 65 4.44 -0.98 0.38
N GLY A 66 4.70 -2.13 -0.25
CA GLY A 66 4.03 -3.38 0.13
C GLY A 66 2.58 -3.42 -0.35
N ALA A 67 2.33 -2.93 -1.56
CA ALA A 67 1.02 -2.71 -2.16
C ALA A 67 0.11 -3.95 -2.28
N GLY A 68 0.54 -5.15 -1.86
CA GLY A 68 -0.21 -6.39 -2.02
C GLY A 68 -0.51 -6.67 -3.48
N GLY A 69 -1.80 -6.75 -3.84
CA GLY A 69 -2.27 -6.89 -5.22
C GLY A 69 -2.33 -5.57 -6.01
N GLY A 70 -2.02 -4.44 -5.37
CA GLY A 70 -2.04 -3.11 -5.99
C GLY A 70 -3.42 -2.44 -5.99
N GLU A 71 -4.38 -2.98 -5.24
CA GLU A 71 -5.78 -2.52 -5.22
C GLU A 71 -5.87 -1.05 -4.78
N LEU A 72 -5.08 -0.65 -3.78
CA LEU A 72 -5.08 0.72 -3.28
C LEU A 72 -4.54 1.71 -4.32
N ALA A 73 -3.35 1.45 -4.86
CA ALA A 73 -2.75 2.30 -5.89
C ALA A 73 -3.63 2.36 -7.16
N GLY A 74 -4.26 1.24 -7.53
CA GLY A 74 -5.22 1.18 -8.64
C GLY A 74 -6.45 2.05 -8.38
N ALA A 75 -7.03 1.97 -7.18
CA ALA A 75 -8.17 2.79 -6.78
C ALA A 75 -7.83 4.28 -6.77
N VAL A 76 -6.71 4.67 -6.12
CA VAL A 76 -6.22 6.06 -6.10
C VAL A 76 -6.04 6.60 -7.51
N ARG A 77 -5.38 5.82 -8.39
CA ARG A 77 -5.18 6.21 -9.80
C ARG A 77 -6.51 6.37 -10.55
N SER A 78 -7.47 5.47 -10.32
CA SER A 78 -8.77 5.51 -11.01
C SER A 78 -9.66 6.68 -10.58
N LEU A 79 -9.53 7.12 -9.32
CA LEU A 79 -10.35 8.18 -8.72
C LEU A 79 -9.71 9.57 -8.88
N ALA A 80 -8.42 9.65 -9.18
CA ALA A 80 -7.74 10.91 -9.40
C ALA A 80 -8.26 11.63 -10.65
N SER A 81 -8.64 12.91 -10.50
CA SER A 81 -9.21 13.74 -11.56
C SER A 81 -8.17 14.53 -12.37
N GLY A 82 -6.87 14.41 -12.06
CA GLY A 82 -5.74 15.00 -12.79
C GLY A 82 -4.84 13.93 -13.40
N SER A 83 -3.92 14.30 -14.30
CA SER A 83 -2.92 13.34 -14.80
C SER A 83 -1.96 12.98 -13.67
N LEU A 84 -2.21 11.86 -13.01
CA LEU A 84 -1.19 11.12 -12.25
C LEU A 84 -0.37 10.25 -13.22
#